data_AF-A0A6I0EZ97-F1
#
_entry.id   AF-A0A6I0EZ97-F1
#
_cell.length_a   1.000
_cell.length_b   1.000
_cell.length_c   1.000
_cell.angle_alpha   90.00
_cell.angle_beta   90.00
_cell.angle_gamma   90.00
#
_symmetry.space_group_name_H-M   'P 1'
#
loop_
_entity.id
_entity.type
_entity.pdbx_description
1 polymer ?
#
loop_
_entity_poly.entity_id
_entity_poly.type
_entity_poly.pdbx_seq_one_letter_code
_entity_poly.pdbx_strand_id
1 'polypeptide(L)'
;MPTGDRFFKNQPIMRRVLYSLVPIIVGAIYFFGWRTIILMSVVTLFGFLTEAAFKRKGKQPVTEAVVVSSILFTLTLPVSTPLWVAIIGIIFGIAFAKEAFGGFGHNVFNPALAARTFIYVCFPEYLTVKWNVAAESFPGGLVQYMTPAVDAITSSTPLTILKQTGEALPLNQLFWGNVSGSLGETSGFLILIGAIILIYTKAADWRLMISPIVGFVGLSSILNLTGVLSDPGPVFGLLSGGILFVAVFFATEPVTAPKGKEAKLVYGLLIGIITLIIRAFGIFVGGAMFAVLIMNTFAPILDVGFKTLKTRNGKQVKAT
;
A
#
# COMPACT_ATOMS: atom_id res chain seq x y z
N MET A 1 9.60 -6.83 -36.59
CA MET A 1 9.92 -5.53 -35.98
C MET A 1 8.62 -4.83 -35.61
N PRO A 2 8.34 -4.52 -34.34
CA PRO A 2 7.23 -3.64 -34.01
C PRO A 2 7.72 -2.19 -34.13
N THR A 3 7.25 -1.55 -35.19
CA THR A 3 7.25 -0.12 -35.45
C THR A 3 6.40 0.63 -34.42
N GLY A 4 6.94 1.71 -33.84
CA GLY A 4 6.17 2.70 -33.09
C GLY A 4 6.97 3.38 -31.98
N ASP A 5 7.46 4.59 -32.26
CA ASP A 5 8.06 5.54 -31.32
C ASP A 5 7.09 5.90 -30.18
N ARG A 6 6.98 5.03 -29.17
CA ARG A 6 6.27 5.34 -27.93
C ARG A 6 7.19 5.16 -26.76
N PHE A 7 7.52 6.28 -26.11
CA PHE A 7 8.29 6.31 -24.86
C PHE A 7 7.66 5.46 -23.75
N PHE A 8 6.32 5.29 -23.77
CA PHE A 8 5.57 4.48 -22.81
C PHE A 8 4.86 3.28 -23.45
N LYS A 9 4.90 2.15 -22.74
CA LYS A 9 4.05 0.98 -23.04
C LYS A 9 2.61 1.27 -22.59
N ASN A 10 1.66 1.25 -23.51
CA ASN A 10 0.23 1.43 -23.20
C ASN A 10 -0.28 0.36 -22.22
N GLN A 11 -0.70 0.77 -21.02
CA GLN A 11 -1.21 -0.14 -19.99
C GLN A 11 -2.53 0.44 -19.42
N PRO A 12 -3.68 0.19 -20.07
CA PRO A 12 -4.95 0.82 -19.70
C PRO A 12 -5.37 0.52 -18.26
N ILE A 13 -4.98 -0.65 -17.71
CA ILE A 13 -5.23 -0.99 -16.31
C ILE A 13 -4.45 -0.06 -15.36
N MET A 14 -3.19 0.26 -15.67
CA MET A 14 -2.36 1.14 -14.84
C MET A 14 -2.91 2.57 -14.82
N ARG A 15 -3.41 3.07 -15.96
CA ARG A 15 -4.08 4.38 -16.02
C ARG A 15 -5.34 4.44 -15.14
N ARG A 16 -6.12 3.36 -15.07
CA ARG A 16 -7.28 3.27 -14.19
C ARG A 16 -6.88 3.34 -12.71
N VAL A 17 -5.76 2.72 -12.34
CA VAL A 17 -5.19 2.85 -10.98
C VAL A 17 -4.73 4.28 -10.71
N LEU A 18 -4.11 4.97 -11.69
CA LEU A 18 -3.75 6.37 -11.51
C LEU A 18 -4.99 7.25 -11.26
N TYR A 19 -6.08 7.02 -11.97
CA TYR A 19 -7.33 7.76 -11.76
C TYR A 19 -7.96 7.53 -10.39
N SER A 20 -7.86 6.30 -9.84
CA SER A 20 -8.38 6.03 -8.49
C SER A 20 -7.52 6.66 -7.38
N LEU A 21 -6.26 7.00 -7.67
CA LEU A 21 -5.37 7.69 -6.73
C LEU A 21 -5.59 9.20 -6.68
N VAL A 22 -6.21 9.81 -7.70
CA VAL A 22 -6.42 11.28 -7.76
C VAL A 22 -7.10 11.85 -6.52
N PRO A 23 -8.23 11.29 -6.00
CA PRO A 23 -8.86 11.81 -4.79
C PRO A 23 -7.94 11.79 -3.57
N ILE A 24 -7.11 10.75 -3.46
CA ILE A 24 -6.16 10.57 -2.35
C ILE A 24 -5.01 11.56 -2.48
N ILE A 25 -4.51 11.79 -3.69
CA ILE A 25 -3.46 12.79 -3.96
C ILE A 25 -3.97 14.19 -3.60
N VAL A 26 -5.21 14.54 -4.02
CA VAL A 26 -5.82 15.83 -3.67
C VAL A 26 -5.98 15.96 -2.17
N GLY A 27 -6.45 14.92 -1.48
CA GLY A 27 -6.52 14.88 -0.02
C GLY A 27 -5.16 15.06 0.64
N ALA A 28 -4.12 14.36 0.16
CA ALA A 28 -2.77 14.47 0.68
C ALA A 28 -2.20 15.90 0.55
N ILE A 29 -2.48 16.58 -0.57
CA ILE A 29 -2.10 18.00 -0.75
C ILE A 29 -2.91 18.89 0.21
N TYR A 30 -4.21 18.62 0.38
CA TYR A 30 -5.06 19.35 1.32
C TYR A 30 -4.60 19.20 2.78
N PHE A 31 -4.24 17.99 3.20
CA PHE A 31 -3.84 17.71 4.59
C PHE A 31 -2.41 18.13 4.92
N PHE A 32 -1.48 18.02 3.96
CA PHE A 32 -0.04 18.14 4.22
C PHE A 32 0.69 19.21 3.41
N GLY A 33 0.05 19.77 2.39
CA GLY A 33 0.55 20.88 1.59
C GLY A 33 1.35 20.52 0.33
N TRP A 34 1.93 21.55 -0.30
CA TRP A 34 2.54 21.46 -1.63
C TRP A 34 3.77 20.55 -1.72
N ARG A 35 4.47 20.33 -0.60
CA ARG A 35 5.61 19.41 -0.53
C ARG A 35 5.25 17.99 -0.98
N THR A 36 4.00 17.58 -0.83
CA THR A 36 3.47 16.31 -1.37
C THR A 36 3.77 16.16 -2.87
N ILE A 37 3.57 17.22 -3.65
CA ILE A 37 3.79 17.21 -5.10
C ILE A 37 5.29 17.10 -5.41
N ILE A 38 6.13 17.82 -4.68
CA ILE A 38 7.58 17.79 -4.88
C ILE A 38 8.13 16.40 -4.58
N LEU A 39 7.76 15.82 -3.44
CA LEU A 39 8.16 14.47 -3.05
C LEU A 39 7.71 13.47 -4.13
N MET A 40 6.46 13.54 -4.56
CA MET A 40 5.90 12.66 -5.60
C MET A 40 6.62 12.80 -6.94
N SER A 41 6.91 14.03 -7.35
CA SER A 41 7.59 14.32 -8.62
C SER A 41 9.02 13.80 -8.62
N VAL A 42 9.77 14.03 -7.54
CA VAL A 42 11.15 13.54 -7.39
C VAL A 42 11.18 12.01 -7.37
N VAL A 43 10.32 11.38 -6.59
CA VAL A 43 10.23 9.90 -6.53
C VAL A 43 9.88 9.32 -7.90
N THR A 44 8.93 9.93 -8.62
CA THR A 44 8.52 9.47 -9.95
C THR A 44 9.63 9.66 -10.98
N LEU A 45 10.35 10.78 -10.92
CA LEU A 45 11.50 11.04 -11.79
C LEU A 45 12.59 9.98 -11.59
N PHE A 46 13.02 9.72 -10.35
CA PHE A 46 14.08 8.74 -10.08
C PHE A 46 13.65 7.29 -10.31
N GLY A 47 12.38 6.97 -10.05
CA GLY A 47 11.81 5.67 -10.43
C GLY A 47 11.85 5.46 -11.95
N PHE A 48 11.42 6.47 -12.72
CA PHE A 48 11.49 6.45 -14.18
C PHE A 48 12.93 6.32 -14.69
N LEU A 49 13.86 7.11 -14.16
CA LEU A 49 15.28 7.07 -14.54
C LEU A 49 15.88 5.69 -14.27
N THR A 50 15.51 5.05 -13.17
CA THR A 50 15.98 3.70 -12.83
C THR A 50 15.45 2.67 -13.83
N GLU A 51 14.14 2.64 -14.10
CA GLU A 51 13.61 1.72 -15.11
C GLU A 51 14.21 1.98 -16.51
N ALA A 52 14.36 3.25 -16.89
CA ALA A 52 14.98 3.62 -18.16
C ALA A 52 16.43 3.14 -18.26
N ALA A 53 17.21 3.22 -17.17
CA ALA A 53 18.59 2.76 -17.14
C ALA A 53 18.70 1.24 -17.36
N PHE A 54 17.85 0.45 -16.71
CA PHE A 54 17.82 -1.01 -16.90
C PHE A 54 17.34 -1.39 -18.30
N LYS A 55 16.32 -0.71 -18.83
CA LYS A 55 15.75 -1.00 -20.15
C LYS A 55 16.59 -0.50 -21.31
N ARG A 56 17.51 0.45 -21.11
CA ARG A 56 18.45 0.92 -22.14
C ARG A 56 19.25 -0.22 -22.76
N LYS A 57 19.63 -1.23 -21.96
CA LYS A 57 20.34 -2.42 -22.46
C LYS A 57 19.44 -3.37 -23.28
N GLY A 58 18.13 -3.39 -23.02
CA GLY A 58 17.16 -4.28 -23.68
C GLY A 58 16.33 -3.65 -24.80
N LYS A 59 16.47 -2.34 -25.08
CA LYS A 59 15.66 -1.58 -26.06
C LYS A 59 14.13 -1.72 -25.86
N GLN A 60 13.68 -1.87 -24.62
CA GLN A 60 12.25 -1.96 -24.29
C GLN A 60 11.71 -0.60 -23.84
N PRO A 61 10.45 -0.25 -24.14
CA PRO A 61 9.85 1.00 -23.66
C PRO A 61 9.59 0.95 -22.14
N VAL A 62 9.64 2.12 -21.51
CA VAL A 62 9.36 2.29 -20.08
C VAL A 62 7.88 2.00 -19.82
N THR A 63 7.55 1.43 -18.66
CA THR A 63 6.17 1.05 -18.35
C THR A 63 5.46 2.13 -17.55
N GLU A 64 4.17 2.33 -17.82
CA GLU A 64 3.33 3.24 -17.00
C GLU A 64 3.23 2.75 -15.55
N ALA A 65 3.45 1.45 -15.32
CA ALA A 65 3.51 0.86 -13.99
C ALA A 65 4.53 1.50 -13.04
N VAL A 66 5.65 2.06 -13.52
CA VAL A 66 6.59 2.75 -12.61
C VAL A 66 6.02 4.04 -12.05
N VAL A 67 5.19 4.74 -12.81
CA VAL A 67 4.49 5.93 -12.31
C VAL A 67 3.54 5.51 -11.17
N VAL A 68 2.79 4.42 -11.37
CA VAL A 68 1.91 3.86 -10.33
C VAL A 68 2.71 3.45 -9.09
N SER A 69 3.80 2.68 -9.25
CA SER A 69 4.64 2.27 -8.12
C SER A 69 5.26 3.46 -7.39
N SER A 70 5.69 4.49 -8.12
CA SER A 70 6.30 5.70 -7.55
C SER A 70 5.30 6.52 -6.75
N ILE A 71 4.09 6.70 -7.27
CA ILE A 71 3.01 7.42 -6.59
C ILE A 71 2.56 6.63 -5.36
N LEU A 72 2.29 5.33 -5.50
CA LEU A 72 1.90 4.49 -4.36
C LEU A 72 2.97 4.48 -3.27
N PHE A 73 4.24 4.34 -3.62
CA PHE A 73 5.34 4.44 -2.67
C PHE A 73 5.34 5.81 -1.98
N THR A 74 5.24 6.91 -2.73
CA THR A 74 5.16 8.26 -2.15
C THR A 74 4.00 8.40 -1.17
N LEU A 75 2.82 7.91 -1.52
CA LEU A 75 1.63 7.97 -0.68
C LEU A 75 1.78 7.17 0.62
N THR A 76 2.70 6.21 0.67
CA THR A 76 3.02 5.54 1.94
C THR A 76 3.96 6.34 2.83
N LEU A 77 4.63 7.39 2.34
CA LEU A 77 5.59 8.15 3.13
C LEU A 77 4.92 9.24 3.96
N PRO A 78 5.48 9.59 5.13
CA PRO A 78 5.23 10.88 5.76
C PRO A 78 5.64 12.04 4.85
N VAL A 79 4.95 13.17 4.94
CA VAL A 79 5.31 14.37 4.18
C VAL A 79 6.68 14.94 4.57
N SER A 80 7.19 14.64 5.78
CA SER A 80 8.50 15.08 6.27
C SER A 80 9.68 14.31 5.68
N THR A 81 9.45 13.15 5.04
CA THR A 81 10.55 12.26 4.60
C THR A 81 11.53 12.99 3.70
N PRO A 82 12.84 13.02 4.01
CA PRO A 82 13.84 13.69 3.18
C PRO A 82 13.86 13.12 1.76
N LEU A 83 14.03 14.00 0.77
CA LEU A 83 13.99 13.62 -0.65
C LEU A 83 15.01 12.52 -0.97
N TRP A 84 16.21 12.59 -0.41
CA TRP A 84 17.26 11.61 -0.64
C TRP A 84 16.88 10.20 -0.14
N VAL A 85 16.20 10.08 1.00
CA VAL A 85 15.71 8.79 1.53
C VAL A 85 14.68 8.20 0.58
N ALA A 86 13.73 9.03 0.13
CA ALA A 86 12.71 8.61 -0.80
C ALA A 86 13.30 8.19 -2.16
N ILE A 87 14.32 8.90 -2.65
CA ILE A 87 15.06 8.56 -3.88
C ILE A 87 15.72 7.18 -3.74
N ILE A 88 16.47 6.93 -2.67
CA ILE A 88 17.12 5.63 -2.47
C ILE A 88 16.08 4.51 -2.37
N GLY A 89 14.96 4.76 -1.67
CA GLY A 89 13.86 3.80 -1.56
C GLY A 89 13.29 3.40 -2.90
N ILE A 90 12.91 4.36 -3.76
CA ILE A 90 12.31 4.03 -5.06
C ILE A 90 13.31 3.38 -6.01
N ILE A 91 14.59 3.82 -6.00
CA ILE A 91 15.64 3.16 -6.77
C ILE A 91 15.75 1.69 -6.34
N PHE A 92 15.77 1.42 -5.04
CA PHE A 92 15.84 0.05 -4.51
C PHE A 92 14.63 -0.78 -4.95
N GLY A 93 13.41 -0.27 -4.78
CA GLY A 93 12.19 -0.98 -5.17
C GLY A 93 12.13 -1.29 -6.67
N ILE A 94 12.44 -0.32 -7.53
CA ILE A 94 12.43 -0.54 -8.98
C ILE A 94 13.57 -1.47 -9.40
N ALA A 95 14.79 -1.25 -8.93
CA ALA A 95 15.94 -2.07 -9.33
C ALA A 95 15.82 -3.52 -8.84
N PHE A 96 15.56 -3.73 -7.54
CA PHE A 96 15.65 -5.06 -6.93
C PHE A 96 14.33 -5.82 -6.89
N ALA A 97 13.18 -5.16 -6.72
CA ALA A 97 11.90 -5.86 -6.68
C ALA A 97 11.24 -5.99 -8.05
N LYS A 98 11.62 -5.17 -9.04
CA LYS A 98 11.05 -5.20 -10.39
C LYS A 98 12.03 -5.62 -11.48
N GLU A 99 13.08 -4.82 -11.72
CA GLU A 99 13.94 -5.01 -12.89
C GLU A 99 14.89 -6.21 -12.74
N ALA A 100 15.35 -6.53 -11.53
CA ALA A 100 16.15 -7.72 -11.25
C ALA A 100 15.43 -9.04 -11.62
N PHE A 101 14.10 -9.05 -11.63
CA PHE A 101 13.28 -10.21 -12.02
C PHE A 101 12.84 -10.19 -13.50
N GLY A 102 13.38 -9.29 -14.32
CA GLY A 102 13.02 -9.17 -15.73
C GLY A 102 11.93 -8.14 -16.03
N GLY A 103 11.64 -7.25 -15.08
CA GLY A 103 10.79 -6.08 -15.28
C GLY A 103 9.29 -6.35 -15.13
N PHE A 104 8.48 -5.48 -15.74
CA PHE A 104 7.02 -5.52 -15.59
C PHE A 104 6.41 -6.86 -16.02
N GLY A 105 5.60 -7.46 -15.15
CA GLY A 105 4.91 -8.72 -15.40
C GLY A 105 5.66 -9.96 -14.91
N HIS A 106 6.93 -9.79 -14.52
CA HIS A 106 7.78 -10.84 -13.94
C HIS A 106 8.21 -10.52 -12.51
N ASN A 107 7.84 -9.35 -11.98
CA ASN A 107 8.15 -8.97 -10.62
C ASN A 107 7.43 -9.88 -9.62
N VAL A 108 8.21 -10.53 -8.77
CA VAL A 108 7.71 -11.39 -7.69
C VAL A 108 7.12 -10.54 -6.56
N PHE A 109 7.74 -9.41 -6.27
CA PHE A 109 7.37 -8.51 -5.19
C PHE A 109 6.74 -7.22 -5.70
N ASN A 110 5.90 -6.62 -4.88
CA ASN A 110 5.34 -5.29 -5.15
C ASN A 110 6.49 -4.26 -5.02
N PRO A 111 6.86 -3.54 -6.09
CA PRO A 111 8.05 -2.68 -6.06
C PRO A 111 7.92 -1.50 -5.09
N ALA A 112 6.71 -0.97 -4.93
CA ALA A 112 6.45 0.16 -4.03
C ALA A 112 6.52 -0.26 -2.56
N LEU A 113 5.99 -1.44 -2.20
CA LEU A 113 6.13 -1.97 -0.84
C LEU A 113 7.56 -2.43 -0.55
N ALA A 114 8.28 -2.96 -1.53
CA ALA A 114 9.70 -3.28 -1.37
C ALA A 114 10.52 -2.00 -1.08
N ALA A 115 10.26 -0.92 -1.82
CA ALA A 115 10.85 0.39 -1.55
C ALA A 115 10.52 0.89 -0.13
N ARG A 116 9.24 0.86 0.26
CA ARG A 116 8.78 1.24 1.61
C ARG A 116 9.45 0.42 2.70
N THR A 117 9.49 -0.90 2.53
CA THR A 117 10.04 -1.82 3.51
C THR A 117 11.54 -1.60 3.69
N PHE A 118 12.27 -1.40 2.58
CA PHE A 118 13.70 -1.10 2.63
C PHE A 118 13.99 0.15 3.45
N ILE A 119 13.35 1.28 3.16
CA ILE A 119 13.60 2.52 3.91
C ILE A 119 13.06 2.45 5.34
N TYR A 120 12.01 1.67 5.59
CA TYR A 120 11.47 1.50 6.94
C TYR A 120 12.45 0.75 7.84
N VAL A 121 13.20 -0.21 7.29
CA VAL A 121 14.23 -0.94 8.02
C VAL A 121 15.53 -0.15 8.11
N CYS A 122 15.97 0.48 7.02
CA CYS A 122 17.26 1.18 6.97
C CYS A 122 17.22 2.59 7.55
N PHE A 123 16.07 3.26 7.52
CA PHE A 123 15.89 4.66 7.93
C PHE A 123 14.61 4.87 8.78
N PRO A 124 14.41 4.10 9.86
CA PRO A 124 13.14 4.05 10.61
C PRO A 124 12.73 5.42 11.16
N GLU A 125 13.68 6.25 11.61
CA GLU A 125 13.42 7.57 12.22
C GLU A 125 12.49 8.45 11.36
N TYR A 126 12.69 8.44 10.03
CA TYR A 126 11.91 9.27 9.11
C TYR A 126 10.52 8.72 8.79
N LEU A 127 10.23 7.48 9.19
CA LEU A 127 8.96 6.80 8.93
C LEU A 127 8.17 6.49 10.20
N THR A 128 8.79 6.55 11.38
CA THR A 128 8.15 6.16 12.64
C THR A 128 8.08 7.29 13.66
N VAL A 129 8.99 8.27 13.60
CA VAL A 129 9.12 9.31 14.63
C VAL A 129 8.62 10.67 14.13
N LYS A 130 8.99 11.06 12.91
CA LYS A 130 8.72 12.42 12.38
C LYS A 130 7.41 12.48 11.61
N TRP A 131 6.38 12.97 12.28
CA TRP A 131 5.05 13.14 11.71
C TRP A 131 4.64 14.62 11.66
N ASN A 132 3.76 14.95 10.72
CA ASN A 132 3.19 16.28 10.59
C ASN A 132 1.72 16.20 10.97
N VAL A 133 1.22 17.26 11.61
CA VAL A 133 -0.20 17.35 11.94
C VAL A 133 -0.98 17.61 10.65
N ALA A 134 -2.08 16.87 10.46
CA ALA A 134 -2.97 17.09 9.33
C ALA A 134 -3.70 18.43 9.49
N ALA A 135 -3.87 19.17 8.39
CA ALA A 135 -4.60 20.43 8.43
C ALA A 135 -6.09 20.21 8.78
N GLU A 136 -6.59 20.91 9.81
CA GLU A 136 -7.95 20.73 10.33
C GLU A 136 -9.00 21.66 9.70
N SER A 137 -8.60 22.83 9.20
CA SER A 137 -9.50 23.87 8.69
C SER A 137 -9.16 24.31 7.28
N PHE A 138 -10.16 24.72 6.50
CA PHE A 138 -9.96 25.30 5.16
C PHE A 138 -9.34 26.71 5.29
N PRO A 139 -8.35 27.10 4.46
CA PRO A 139 -7.82 26.45 3.25
C PRO A 139 -6.71 25.39 3.48
N GLY A 140 -6.41 25.06 4.73
CA GLY A 140 -5.58 23.91 5.13
C GLY A 140 -4.16 23.96 4.60
N GLY A 141 -3.66 22.80 4.17
CA GLY A 141 -2.33 22.64 3.56
C GLY A 141 -2.18 23.34 2.21
N LEU A 142 -3.27 23.78 1.55
CA LEU A 142 -3.21 24.40 0.22
C LEU A 142 -2.48 25.75 0.19
N VAL A 143 -2.30 26.38 1.35
CA VAL A 143 -1.60 27.68 1.45
C VAL A 143 -0.18 27.51 2.02
N GLN A 144 0.20 26.28 2.40
CA GLN A 144 1.45 26.01 3.08
C GLN A 144 2.33 25.06 2.25
N TYR A 145 3.64 25.27 2.34
CA TYR A 145 4.59 24.34 1.75
C TYR A 145 4.50 22.96 2.41
N MET A 146 4.44 22.94 3.74
CA MET A 146 4.35 21.72 4.56
C MET A 146 3.69 22.09 5.89
N THR A 147 2.78 21.27 6.39
CA THR A 147 2.18 21.48 7.72
C THR A 147 3.21 21.33 8.85
N PRO A 148 3.04 21.98 10.00
CA PRO A 148 4.02 21.93 11.08
C PRO A 148 4.17 20.51 11.65
N ALA A 149 5.40 20.16 11.98
CA ALA A 149 5.70 19.06 12.90
C ALA A 149 5.66 19.64 14.32
N VAL A 150 4.64 19.27 15.10
CA VAL A 150 4.51 19.64 16.52
C VAL A 150 5.17 18.53 17.36
N ASP A 151 5.34 18.72 18.67
CA ASP A 151 5.96 17.78 19.60
C ASP A 151 5.65 16.30 19.30
N ALA A 152 6.67 15.43 19.47
CA ALA A 152 6.63 14.03 19.05
C ALA A 152 5.45 13.21 19.62
N ILE A 153 4.87 13.64 20.75
CA ILE A 153 3.69 13.00 21.36
C ILE A 153 2.39 13.47 20.68
N THR A 154 2.28 14.76 20.35
CA THR A 154 1.07 15.34 19.72
C THR A 154 1.00 15.08 18.22
N SER A 155 2.12 14.78 17.55
CA SER A 155 2.13 14.42 16.12
C SER A 155 2.09 12.92 15.86
N SER A 156 2.10 12.04 16.86
CA SER A 156 2.19 10.59 16.68
C SER A 156 1.00 9.99 15.90
N THR A 157 1.22 8.88 15.19
CA THR A 157 0.11 8.20 14.49
C THR A 157 -0.96 7.69 15.47
N PRO A 158 -2.22 7.49 15.04
CA PRO A 158 -3.28 6.96 15.91
C PRO A 158 -2.90 5.65 16.61
N LEU A 159 -2.12 4.79 15.95
CA LEU A 159 -1.63 3.56 16.57
C LEU A 159 -0.49 3.75 17.56
N THR A 160 0.39 4.71 17.30
CA THR A 160 1.47 5.05 18.23
C THR A 160 0.89 5.68 19.49
N ILE A 161 -0.09 6.58 19.35
CA ILE A 161 -0.82 7.18 20.48
C ILE A 161 -1.48 6.08 21.31
N LEU A 162 -2.25 5.18 20.68
CA LEU A 162 -2.88 4.07 21.39
C LEU A 162 -1.86 3.22 22.17
N LYS A 163 -0.70 2.89 21.58
CA LYS A 163 0.34 2.10 22.27
C LYS A 163 1.04 2.86 23.41
N GLN A 164 1.14 4.19 23.33
CA GLN A 164 1.86 5.01 24.31
C GLN A 164 0.98 5.51 25.44
N THR A 165 -0.24 5.96 25.13
CA THR A 165 -1.16 6.59 26.09
C THR A 165 -2.31 5.67 26.51
N GLY A 166 -2.58 4.61 25.73
CA GLY A 166 -3.77 3.78 25.91
C GLY A 166 -5.07 4.45 25.42
N GLU A 167 -5.00 5.67 24.91
CA GLU A 167 -6.19 6.42 24.46
C GLU A 167 -6.45 6.22 22.97
N ALA A 168 -7.71 5.94 22.65
CA ALA A 168 -8.16 5.80 21.28
C ALA A 168 -8.65 7.15 20.72
N LEU A 169 -8.10 7.56 19.58
CA LEU A 169 -8.65 8.69 18.85
C LEU A 169 -10.07 8.39 18.33
N PRO A 170 -10.95 9.39 18.26
CA PRO A 170 -12.32 9.19 17.80
C PRO A 170 -12.36 8.74 16.34
N LEU A 171 -13.16 7.71 16.04
CA LEU A 171 -13.29 7.13 14.70
C LEU A 171 -13.59 8.15 13.60
N ASN A 172 -14.33 9.22 13.95
CA ASN A 172 -14.64 10.30 13.02
C ASN A 172 -13.38 10.99 12.47
N GLN A 173 -12.37 11.21 13.30
CA GLN A 173 -11.11 11.83 12.86
C GLN A 173 -10.35 10.91 11.90
N LEU A 174 -10.34 9.60 12.17
CA LEU A 174 -9.68 8.62 11.28
C LEU A 174 -10.43 8.44 9.95
N PHE A 175 -11.76 8.56 9.97
CA PHE A 175 -12.57 8.42 8.76
C PHE A 175 -12.38 9.61 7.81
N TRP A 176 -12.40 10.84 8.34
CA TRP A 176 -12.22 12.05 7.55
C TRP A 176 -10.77 12.37 7.21
N GLY A 177 -9.82 12.01 8.08
CA GLY A 177 -8.39 12.13 7.84
C GLY A 177 -7.68 13.27 8.57
N ASN A 178 -8.31 13.82 9.62
CA ASN A 178 -7.71 14.83 10.50
C ASN A 178 -6.79 14.14 11.53
N VAL A 179 -5.88 13.29 11.06
CA VAL A 179 -4.93 12.53 11.88
C VAL A 179 -3.56 12.54 11.24
N SER A 180 -2.52 12.52 12.07
CA SER A 180 -1.14 12.41 11.61
C SER A 180 -0.86 11.02 11.04
N GLY A 181 -0.17 10.95 9.91
CA GLY A 181 0.10 9.67 9.25
C GLY A 181 0.76 9.82 7.89
N SER A 182 0.81 8.70 7.17
CA SER A 182 1.33 8.64 5.80
C SER A 182 0.38 9.37 4.85
N LEU A 183 0.91 10.03 3.82
CA LEU A 183 0.16 10.88 2.87
C LEU A 183 -1.16 10.26 2.36
N GLY A 184 -1.18 8.97 2.04
CA GLY A 184 -2.34 8.26 1.48
C GLY A 184 -3.15 7.42 2.44
N GLU A 185 -2.68 7.24 3.69
CA GLU A 185 -3.33 6.37 4.69
C GLU A 185 -4.28 7.14 5.62
N THR A 186 -4.19 8.47 5.65
CA THR A 186 -4.84 9.29 6.68
C THR A 186 -6.36 9.29 6.62
N SER A 187 -6.96 9.32 5.42
CA SER A 187 -8.41 9.46 5.26
C SER A 187 -9.06 8.16 4.77
N GLY A 188 -9.79 7.48 5.66
CA GLY A 188 -10.56 6.30 5.31
C GLY A 188 -11.58 6.56 4.19
N PHE A 189 -12.22 7.73 4.21
CA PHE A 189 -13.21 8.13 3.20
C PHE A 189 -12.61 8.20 1.79
N LEU A 190 -11.45 8.85 1.63
CA LEU A 190 -10.79 8.97 0.32
C LEU A 190 -10.30 7.61 -0.21
N ILE A 191 -9.85 6.73 0.69
CA ILE A 191 -9.47 5.36 0.33
C ILE A 191 -10.69 4.58 -0.19
N LEU A 192 -11.86 4.74 0.44
CA LEU A 192 -13.10 4.09 -0.02
C LEU A 192 -13.56 4.62 -1.39
N ILE A 193 -13.41 5.92 -1.66
CA ILE A 193 -13.66 6.45 -3.01
C ILE A 193 -12.73 5.79 -4.03
N GLY A 194 -11.43 5.70 -3.71
CA GLY A 194 -10.46 5.00 -4.55
C GLY A 194 -10.83 3.53 -4.79
N ALA A 195 -11.32 2.84 -3.75
CA ALA A 195 -11.80 1.47 -3.84
C ALA A 195 -12.98 1.32 -4.81
N ILE A 196 -13.98 2.21 -4.70
CA ILE A 196 -15.15 2.22 -5.59
C ILE A 196 -14.71 2.44 -7.04
N ILE A 197 -13.80 3.39 -7.29
CA ILE A 197 -13.28 3.66 -8.64
C ILE A 197 -12.56 2.43 -9.20
N LEU A 198 -11.72 1.75 -8.40
CA LEU A 198 -10.99 0.55 -8.84
C LEU A 198 -11.93 -0.61 -9.21
N ILE A 199 -12.99 -0.83 -8.42
CA ILE A 199 -13.99 -1.87 -8.67
C ILE A 199 -14.83 -1.51 -9.90
N TYR A 200 -15.33 -0.28 -9.98
CA TYR A 200 -16.17 0.18 -11.09
C TYR A 200 -15.43 0.13 -12.43
N THR A 201 -14.18 0.57 -12.45
CA THR A 201 -13.32 0.52 -13.65
C THR A 201 -12.79 -0.88 -13.96
N LYS A 202 -13.12 -1.89 -13.15
CA LYS A 202 -12.64 -3.28 -13.26
C LYS A 202 -11.11 -3.37 -13.32
N ALA A 203 -10.42 -2.47 -12.62
CA ALA A 203 -8.96 -2.49 -12.50
C ALA A 203 -8.50 -3.47 -11.40
N ALA A 204 -9.35 -3.69 -10.38
CA ALA A 204 -9.11 -4.59 -9.26
C ALA A 204 -10.22 -5.67 -9.14
N ASP A 205 -9.85 -6.84 -8.63
CA ASP A 205 -10.82 -7.88 -8.24
C ASP A 205 -11.28 -7.64 -6.80
N TRP A 206 -12.59 -7.53 -6.60
CA TRP A 206 -13.17 -7.29 -5.27
C TRP A 206 -12.77 -8.37 -4.25
N ARG A 207 -12.47 -9.60 -4.68
CA ARG A 207 -12.03 -10.69 -3.79
C ARG A 207 -10.71 -10.37 -3.10
N LEU A 208 -9.75 -9.80 -3.83
CA LEU A 208 -8.44 -9.39 -3.29
C LEU A 208 -8.57 -8.18 -2.36
N MET A 209 -9.61 -7.37 -2.55
CA MET A 209 -9.85 -6.16 -1.76
C MET A 209 -10.56 -6.48 -0.43
N ILE A 210 -11.58 -7.34 -0.45
CA ILE A 210 -12.38 -7.65 0.73
C ILE A 210 -11.71 -8.67 1.66
N SER A 211 -10.94 -9.61 1.10
CA SER A 211 -10.39 -10.71 1.90
C SER A 211 -9.38 -10.28 2.97
N PRO A 212 -8.47 -9.30 2.76
CA PRO A 212 -7.62 -8.77 3.84
C PRO A 212 -8.42 -8.10 4.95
N ILE A 213 -9.49 -7.39 4.60
CA ILE A 213 -10.38 -6.74 5.57
C ILE A 213 -11.06 -7.81 6.44
N VAL A 214 -11.60 -8.85 5.82
CA VAL A 214 -12.24 -9.98 6.53
C VAL A 214 -11.25 -10.71 7.43
N GLY A 215 -10.05 -11.02 6.94
CA GLY A 215 -9.01 -11.68 7.72
C GLY A 215 -8.58 -10.86 8.94
N PHE A 216 -8.38 -9.55 8.75
CA PHE A 216 -8.01 -8.63 9.82
C PHE A 216 -9.12 -8.49 10.87
N VAL A 217 -10.35 -8.20 10.43
CA VAL A 217 -11.50 -8.02 11.34
C VAL A 217 -11.82 -9.32 12.07
N GLY A 218 -11.79 -10.46 11.37
CA GLY A 218 -12.08 -11.76 11.96
C GLY A 218 -11.13 -12.09 13.11
N LEU A 219 -9.82 -12.00 12.86
CA LEU A 219 -8.83 -12.28 13.90
C LEU A 219 -8.83 -11.20 15.00
N SER A 220 -9.02 -9.92 14.64
CA SER A 220 -9.08 -8.82 15.60
C SER A 220 -10.24 -8.98 16.58
N SER A 221 -11.42 -9.35 16.07
CA SER A 221 -12.59 -9.63 16.91
C SER A 221 -12.33 -10.82 17.83
N ILE A 222 -11.76 -11.92 17.32
CA ILE A 222 -11.46 -13.10 18.13
C ILE A 222 -10.51 -12.74 19.27
N LEU A 223 -9.40 -12.05 18.97
CA LEU A 223 -8.39 -11.74 19.98
C LEU A 223 -8.83 -10.67 20.99
N ASN A 224 -9.71 -9.75 20.59
CA ASN A 224 -10.35 -8.82 21.54
C ASN A 224 -11.34 -9.56 22.47
N LEU A 225 -12.13 -10.50 21.94
CA LEU A 225 -13.07 -11.29 22.75
C LEU A 225 -12.36 -12.21 23.75
N THR A 226 -11.18 -12.73 23.40
CA THR A 226 -10.37 -13.55 24.31
C THR A 226 -9.53 -12.72 25.29
N GLY A 227 -9.59 -11.38 25.22
CA GLY A 227 -8.81 -10.47 26.07
C GLY A 227 -7.30 -10.45 25.77
N VAL A 228 -6.86 -11.10 24.68
CA VAL A 228 -5.45 -11.14 24.26
C VAL A 228 -5.03 -9.79 23.64
N LEU A 229 -5.97 -9.13 22.97
CA LEU A 229 -5.82 -7.76 22.46
C LEU A 229 -6.73 -6.83 23.26
N SER A 230 -6.18 -5.68 23.67
CA SER A 230 -6.92 -4.59 24.32
C SER A 230 -7.04 -3.40 23.35
N ASP A 231 -7.38 -3.68 22.10
CA ASP A 231 -7.51 -2.64 21.07
C ASP A 231 -8.92 -2.01 21.14
N PRO A 232 -9.12 -0.76 20.67
CA PRO A 232 -10.41 -0.06 20.65
C PRO A 232 -11.48 -0.67 19.71
N GLY A 233 -11.27 -1.90 19.26
CA GLY A 233 -12.12 -2.63 18.33
C GLY A 233 -11.57 -2.75 16.91
N PRO A 234 -12.13 -3.67 16.11
CA PRO A 234 -11.63 -4.01 14.78
C PRO A 234 -11.76 -2.86 13.77
N VAL A 235 -12.80 -2.03 13.90
CA VAL A 235 -13.05 -0.87 13.02
C VAL A 235 -11.98 0.20 13.22
N PHE A 236 -11.59 0.47 14.47
CA PHE A 236 -10.47 1.36 14.75
C PHE A 236 -9.20 0.83 14.09
N GLY A 237 -8.92 -0.47 14.23
CA GLY A 237 -7.75 -1.11 13.62
C GLY A 237 -7.69 -0.98 12.10
N LEU A 238 -8.85 -1.11 11.41
CA LEU A 238 -8.95 -0.93 9.97
C LEU A 238 -8.61 0.50 9.51
N LEU A 239 -9.10 1.51 10.23
CA LEU A 239 -8.93 2.92 9.86
C LEU A 239 -7.58 3.51 10.29
N SER A 240 -6.95 2.96 11.34
CA SER A 240 -5.71 3.50 11.92
C SER A 240 -4.42 2.88 11.38
N GLY A 241 -4.48 1.65 10.85
CA GLY A 241 -3.28 0.82 10.63
C GLY A 241 -2.79 0.68 9.20
N GLY A 242 -3.24 1.52 8.28
CA GLY A 242 -2.86 1.45 6.85
C GLY A 242 -3.35 0.20 6.13
N ILE A 243 -3.95 -0.77 6.82
CA ILE A 243 -4.46 -2.02 6.23
C ILE A 243 -5.56 -1.76 5.21
N LEU A 244 -6.39 -0.74 5.40
CA LEU A 244 -7.40 -0.35 4.41
C LEU A 244 -6.75 0.12 3.10
N PHE A 245 -5.72 0.96 3.19
CA PHE A 245 -4.95 1.41 2.02
C PHE A 245 -4.25 0.23 1.34
N VAL A 246 -3.65 -0.67 2.12
CA VAL A 246 -3.01 -1.90 1.64
C VAL A 246 -3.99 -2.83 0.95
N ALA A 247 -5.17 -3.06 1.52
CA ALA A 247 -6.20 -3.90 0.94
C ALA A 247 -6.70 -3.36 -0.40
N VAL A 248 -6.81 -2.03 -0.53
CA VAL A 248 -7.38 -1.38 -1.72
C VAL A 248 -6.38 -1.23 -2.86
N PHE A 249 -5.10 -0.92 -2.58
CA PHE A 249 -4.15 -0.55 -3.63
C PHE A 249 -3.00 -1.54 -3.82
N PHE A 250 -2.64 -2.30 -2.79
CA PHE A 250 -1.47 -3.18 -2.84
C PHE A 250 -1.85 -4.65 -2.96
N ALA A 251 -2.82 -5.13 -2.18
CA ALA A 251 -3.30 -6.51 -2.27
C ALA A 251 -3.99 -6.81 -3.61
N THR A 252 -4.51 -5.79 -4.28
CA THR A 252 -5.17 -5.89 -5.58
C THR A 252 -4.22 -5.70 -6.77
N GLU A 253 -2.91 -5.63 -6.55
CA GLU A 253 -1.95 -5.48 -7.64
C GLU A 253 -2.01 -6.70 -8.59
N PRO A 254 -2.28 -6.51 -9.90
CA PRO A 254 -2.57 -7.61 -10.81
C PRO A 254 -1.36 -8.48 -11.18
N VAL A 255 -0.13 -8.04 -10.87
CA VAL A 255 1.08 -8.77 -11.27
C VAL A 255 1.52 -9.77 -10.20
N THR A 256 1.52 -9.35 -8.93
CA THR A 256 2.05 -10.16 -7.82
C THR A 256 0.97 -10.98 -7.11
N ALA A 257 -0.31 -10.63 -7.26
CA ALA A 257 -1.41 -11.36 -6.67
C ALA A 257 -1.73 -12.66 -7.45
N PRO A 258 -2.29 -13.69 -6.79
CA PRO A 258 -2.67 -14.94 -7.44
C PRO A 258 -3.82 -14.73 -8.44
N LYS A 259 -3.91 -15.62 -9.43
CA LYS A 259 -4.89 -15.55 -10.53
C LYS A 259 -6.18 -16.32 -10.20
N GLY A 260 -6.09 -17.41 -9.45
CA GLY A 260 -7.24 -18.28 -9.13
C GLY A 260 -8.24 -17.63 -8.17
N LYS A 261 -9.55 -17.80 -8.42
CA LYS A 261 -10.62 -17.20 -7.58
C LYS A 261 -10.51 -17.55 -6.09
N GLU A 262 -10.29 -18.83 -5.77
CA GLU A 262 -10.12 -19.29 -4.38
C GLU A 262 -8.77 -18.85 -3.80
N ALA A 263 -7.72 -18.90 -4.62
CA ALA A 263 -6.38 -18.47 -4.22
C ALA A 263 -6.37 -16.99 -3.82
N LYS A 264 -7.11 -16.13 -4.53
CA LYS A 264 -7.29 -14.70 -4.18
C LYS A 264 -7.90 -14.50 -2.80
N LEU A 265 -8.92 -15.28 -2.44
CA LEU A 265 -9.58 -15.17 -1.14
C LEU A 265 -8.65 -15.59 0.00
N VAL A 266 -7.96 -16.72 -0.15
CA VAL A 266 -7.00 -17.19 0.86
C VAL A 266 -5.80 -16.24 0.97
N TYR A 267 -5.29 -15.76 -0.17
CA TYR A 267 -4.18 -14.81 -0.22
C TYR A 267 -4.49 -13.55 0.59
N GLY A 268 -5.63 -12.89 0.31
CA GLY A 268 -5.97 -11.68 1.04
C GLY A 268 -6.31 -11.94 2.50
N LEU A 269 -7.03 -13.02 2.82
CA LEU A 269 -7.33 -13.39 4.21
C LEU A 269 -6.05 -13.54 5.05
N LEU A 270 -5.02 -14.19 4.48
CA LEU A 270 -3.72 -14.33 5.13
C LEU A 270 -2.99 -12.98 5.27
N ILE A 271 -3.08 -12.07 4.30
CA ILE A 271 -2.54 -10.70 4.45
C ILE A 271 -3.14 -10.02 5.68
N GLY A 272 -4.47 -10.08 5.84
CA GLY A 272 -5.17 -9.47 6.98
C GLY A 272 -4.73 -10.07 8.32
N ILE A 273 -4.66 -11.40 8.40
CA ILE A 273 -4.22 -12.14 9.59
C ILE A 273 -2.78 -11.81 9.96
N ILE A 274 -1.86 -11.92 9.01
CA ILE A 274 -0.43 -11.67 9.23
C ILE A 274 -0.21 -10.21 9.62
N THR A 275 -0.94 -9.27 9.03
CA THR A 275 -0.89 -7.85 9.40
C THR A 275 -1.20 -7.66 10.88
N LEU A 276 -2.28 -8.27 11.37
CA LEU A 276 -2.67 -8.14 12.77
C LEU A 276 -1.67 -8.82 13.71
N ILE A 277 -1.15 -10.00 13.35
CA ILE A 277 -0.13 -10.71 14.14
C ILE A 277 1.12 -9.83 14.31
N ILE A 278 1.61 -9.25 13.21
CA ILE A 278 2.78 -8.35 13.26
C ILE A 278 2.48 -7.11 14.10
N ARG A 279 1.28 -6.53 13.98
CA ARG A 279 0.87 -5.35 14.75
C ARG A 279 0.80 -5.62 16.26
N ALA A 280 0.22 -6.75 16.63
CA ALA A 280 -0.06 -7.11 18.02
C ALA A 280 1.20 -7.60 18.76
N PHE A 281 2.00 -8.44 18.10
CA PHE A 281 3.13 -9.12 18.74
C PHE A 281 4.50 -8.66 18.23
N GLY A 282 4.55 -7.88 17.15
CA GLY A 282 5.77 -7.35 16.59
C GLY A 282 6.15 -5.96 17.11
N ILE A 283 7.39 -5.58 16.84
CA ILE A 283 7.94 -4.26 17.19
C ILE A 283 7.37 -3.16 16.26
N PHE A 284 6.95 -3.56 15.05
CA PHE A 284 6.50 -2.63 14.02
C PHE A 284 5.01 -2.32 14.16
N VAL A 285 4.69 -1.02 14.31
CA VAL A 285 3.31 -0.53 14.38
C VAL A 285 2.58 -0.69 13.03
N GLY A 286 3.32 -0.63 11.91
CA GLY A 286 2.81 -0.85 10.56
C GLY A 286 3.20 -2.23 10.00
N GLY A 287 2.35 -3.25 10.22
CA GLY A 287 2.61 -4.63 9.77
C GLY A 287 2.19 -4.96 8.33
N ALA A 288 1.35 -4.12 7.72
CA ALA A 288 0.62 -4.48 6.49
C ALA A 288 1.52 -4.66 5.26
N MET A 289 2.56 -3.83 5.10
CA MET A 289 3.50 -3.95 3.98
C MET A 289 4.28 -5.27 4.00
N PHE A 290 4.71 -5.72 5.19
CA PHE A 290 5.41 -6.98 5.37
C PHE A 290 4.50 -8.15 5.05
N ALA A 291 3.24 -8.10 5.50
CA ALA A 291 2.25 -9.14 5.23
C ALA A 291 2.04 -9.34 3.72
N VAL A 292 1.93 -8.26 2.94
CA VAL A 292 1.82 -8.37 1.47
C VAL A 292 3.08 -8.97 0.85
N LEU A 293 4.27 -8.50 1.22
CA LEU A 293 5.52 -9.04 0.64
C LEU A 293 5.72 -10.53 0.96
N ILE A 294 5.37 -10.96 2.18
CA ILE A 294 5.35 -12.38 2.57
C ILE A 294 4.38 -13.13 1.65
N MET A 295 3.15 -12.63 1.51
CA MET A 295 2.13 -13.31 0.71
C MET A 295 2.42 -13.30 -0.80
N ASN A 296 3.12 -12.30 -1.32
CA ASN A 296 3.61 -12.29 -2.69
C ASN A 296 4.52 -13.50 -2.98
N THR A 297 5.33 -13.89 -2.01
CA THR A 297 6.17 -15.12 -2.10
C THR A 297 5.31 -16.37 -2.23
N PHE A 298 4.17 -16.42 -1.52
CA PHE A 298 3.26 -17.57 -1.51
C PHE A 298 2.23 -17.55 -2.64
N ALA A 299 2.05 -16.43 -3.36
CA ALA A 299 1.03 -16.31 -4.41
C ALA A 299 1.13 -17.39 -5.51
N PRO A 300 2.33 -17.72 -6.06
CA PRO A 300 2.46 -18.81 -7.03
C PRO A 300 2.11 -20.19 -6.45
N ILE A 301 2.48 -20.43 -5.19
CA ILE A 301 2.21 -21.70 -4.48
C ILE A 301 0.71 -21.88 -4.29
N LEU A 302 -0.02 -20.81 -3.93
CA LEU A 302 -1.47 -20.84 -3.80
C LEU A 302 -2.14 -21.17 -5.14
N ASP A 303 -1.71 -20.55 -6.24
CA ASP A 303 -2.27 -20.82 -7.57
C ASP A 303 -2.06 -22.29 -7.98
N VAL A 304 -0.86 -22.84 -7.78
CA VAL A 304 -0.56 -24.26 -8.08
C VAL A 304 -1.34 -25.21 -7.17
N GLY A 305 -1.41 -24.91 -5.87
CA GLY A 305 -2.12 -25.72 -4.89
C GLY A 305 -3.61 -25.85 -5.23
N PHE A 306 -4.29 -24.72 -5.46
CA PHE A 306 -5.72 -24.72 -5.81
C PHE A 306 -6.00 -25.33 -7.18
N LYS A 307 -5.11 -25.17 -8.16
CA LYS A 307 -5.24 -25.83 -9.47
C LYS A 307 -5.16 -27.35 -9.34
N THR A 308 -4.26 -27.84 -8.50
CA THR A 308 -4.07 -29.28 -8.26
C THR A 308 -5.25 -29.89 -7.53
N LEU A 309 -5.78 -29.21 -6.51
CA LEU A 309 -6.99 -29.65 -5.78
C LEU A 309 -8.22 -29.76 -6.70
N LYS A 310 -8.45 -28.77 -7.57
CA LYS A 310 -9.56 -28.83 -8.55
C LYS A 310 -9.42 -29.99 -9.52
N THR A 311 -8.19 -30.28 -9.96
CA THR A 311 -7.92 -31.39 -10.88
C THR A 311 -8.16 -32.74 -10.22
N ARG A 312 -7.80 -32.90 -8.94
CA ARG A 312 -8.09 -34.11 -8.14
C ARG A 312 -9.59 -34.33 -7.96
N ASN A 313 -10.33 -33.31 -7.55
CA ASN A 313 -11.78 -33.42 -7.35
C ASN A 313 -12.53 -33.70 -8.67
N GLY A 314 -12.11 -33.08 -9.78
CA GLY A 314 -12.70 -33.33 -11.10
C GLY A 314 -12.44 -34.74 -11.65
N LYS A 315 -11.34 -35.40 -11.24
CA LYS A 315 -11.08 -36.80 -11.56
C LYS A 315 -11.92 -37.77 -10.73
N GLN A 316 -12.17 -37.45 -9.45
CA GLN A 316 -13.04 -38.27 -8.59
C GLN A 316 -14.50 -38.24 -9.04
N VAL A 317 -15.04 -37.07 -9.43
CA VAL A 317 -16.43 -36.94 -9.93
C VAL A 317 -16.65 -37.66 -11.26
N LYS A 318 -15.60 -37.86 -12.07
CA LYS A 318 -15.69 -38.63 -13.33
C LYS A 318 -15.51 -40.15 -13.13
N ALA A 319 -15.07 -40.58 -11.95
CA ALA A 319 -14.83 -41.98 -11.62
C ALA A 319 -15.98 -42.62 -10.83
N THR A 320 -16.98 -41.84 -10.44
CA THR A 320 -18.27 -42.22 -9.85
C THR A 320 -19.37 -42.04 -10.87
#